data_AF-X1IK42-F1
#
_entry.id   AF-X1IK42-F1
#
_cell.length_a   1.000
_cell.length_b   1.000
_cell.length_c   1.000
_cell.angle_alpha   90.00
_cell.angle_beta   90.00
_cell.angle_gamma   90.00
#
_symmetry.space_group_name_H-M   'P 1'
#
loop_
_entity.id
_entity.type
_entity.pdbx_description
1 polymer ?
#
loop_
_entity_poly.entity_id
_entity_poly.type
_entity_poly.pdbx_seq_one_letter_code
_entity_poly.pdbx_strand_id
1 'polypeptide(L)'
;VSIKVSKGVVCLLSALAFHEATSEIPRYVNIAIPRGTYANKINYPPVKFYRFASKAWEAGIEKHEIEEYQVKVYSLAKTIADCFKFRNKIGMDVAREALKIAITEKAVQPKEIMQYAEICRVDNIIKPILEAML
;
A
#
# COMPACT_ATOMS: atom_id res chain seq x y z
N VAL A 1 15.03 -15.11 7.93
CA VAL A 1 15.05 -13.94 8.84
C VAL A 1 13.61 -13.61 9.21
N SER A 2 13.17 -13.86 10.45
CA SER A 2 11.78 -13.64 10.87
C SER A 2 11.59 -12.20 11.33
N ILE A 3 10.87 -11.40 10.55
CA ILE A 3 10.48 -10.04 10.95
C ILE A 3 9.42 -10.17 12.06
N LYS A 4 9.84 -10.09 13.33
CA LYS A 4 8.94 -10.02 14.50
C LYS A 4 8.30 -8.63 14.58
N VAL A 5 7.35 -8.36 13.69
CA VAL A 5 6.37 -7.27 13.82
C VAL A 5 5.00 -7.92 13.75
N SER A 6 4.43 -8.31 14.90
CA SER A 6 3.15 -9.03 14.97
C SER A 6 1.98 -8.29 14.28
N LYS A 7 2.10 -6.97 14.14
CA LYS A 7 1.14 -6.06 13.49
C LYS A 7 1.69 -5.36 12.23
N GLY A 8 2.73 -5.90 11.61
CA GLY A 8 3.29 -5.34 10.38
C GLY A 8 2.49 -5.79 9.16
N VAL A 9 2.19 -4.87 8.24
CA VAL A 9 1.58 -5.16 6.94
C VAL A 9 2.42 -4.50 5.85
N VAL A 10 2.79 -5.22 4.79
CA VAL A 10 3.53 -4.65 3.65
C VAL A 10 2.65 -3.63 2.94
N CYS A 11 3.18 -2.43 2.68
CA CYS A 11 2.43 -1.30 2.15
C CYS A 11 3.21 -0.50 1.08
N LEU A 12 2.56 0.47 0.45
CA LEU A 12 3.16 1.45 -0.47
C LEU A 12 4.02 0.77 -1.55
N LEU A 13 5.25 1.23 -1.78
CA LEU A 13 6.09 0.77 -2.89
C LEU A 13 6.40 -0.73 -2.81
N SER A 14 6.59 -1.27 -1.61
CA SER A 14 6.78 -2.72 -1.44
C SER A 14 5.53 -3.53 -1.78
N ALA A 15 4.34 -3.01 -1.46
CA ALA A 15 3.09 -3.68 -1.84
C ALA A 15 2.81 -3.51 -3.35
N LEU A 16 3.12 -2.35 -3.93
CA LEU A 16 3.05 -2.18 -5.38
C LEU A 16 3.97 -3.16 -6.12
N ALA A 17 5.22 -3.31 -5.65
CA ALA A 17 6.16 -4.26 -6.24
C ALA A 17 5.66 -5.71 -6.10
N PHE A 18 5.06 -6.06 -4.94
CA PHE A 18 4.46 -7.37 -4.74
C PHE A 18 3.31 -7.66 -5.71
N HIS A 19 2.47 -6.66 -6.00
CA HIS A 19 1.36 -6.76 -6.96
C HIS A 19 1.79 -6.48 -8.41
N GLU A 20 3.10 -6.32 -8.67
CA GLU A 20 3.66 -5.94 -9.97
C GLU A 20 2.97 -4.70 -10.59
N ALA A 21 2.64 -3.73 -9.74
CA ALA A 21 1.93 -2.50 -10.08
C ALA A 21 2.85 -1.26 -10.05
N THR A 22 4.16 -1.47 -10.20
CA THR A 22 5.17 -0.41 -10.28
C THR A 22 6.40 -0.92 -11.02
N SER A 23 7.05 0.00 -11.74
CA SER A 23 8.37 -0.20 -12.35
C SER A 23 9.53 0.14 -11.40
N GLU A 24 9.23 0.76 -10.24
CA GLU A 24 10.25 1.17 -9.28
C GLU A 24 10.71 0.02 -8.38
N ILE A 25 12.03 -0.07 -8.17
CA ILE A 25 12.62 -1.05 -7.25
C ILE A 25 12.64 -0.47 -5.82
N PRO A 26 11.91 -1.07 -4.86
CA PRO A 26 11.86 -0.56 -3.50
C PRO A 26 13.20 -0.74 -2.77
N ARG A 27 13.84 0.38 -2.40
CA ARG A 27 15.09 0.37 -1.60
C ARG A 27 14.90 -0.10 -0.15
N TYR A 28 13.67 -0.06 0.34
CA TYR A 28 13.28 -0.41 1.71
C TYR A 28 12.04 -1.28 1.67
N VAL A 29 11.94 -2.22 2.61
CA VAL A 29 10.67 -2.89 2.88
C VAL A 29 9.77 -1.91 3.62
N ASN A 30 8.66 -1.51 3.00
CA ASN A 30 7.69 -0.60 3.57
C ASN A 30 6.66 -1.37 4.39
N ILE A 31 6.59 -1.07 5.69
CA ILE A 31 5.72 -1.76 6.64
C ILE A 31 4.77 -0.75 7.29
N ALA A 32 3.48 -0.98 7.16
CA ALA A 32 2.42 -0.29 7.87
C ALA A 32 2.24 -0.86 9.28
N ILE A 33 2.13 0.05 10.24
CA ILE A 33 1.81 -0.25 11.64
C ILE A 33 0.70 0.68 12.14
N PRO A 34 -0.13 0.25 13.11
CA PRO A 34 -1.10 1.13 13.73
C PRO A 34 -0.39 2.27 14.48
N ARG A 35 -0.99 3.47 14.46
CA ARG A 35 -0.57 4.58 15.34
C ARG A 35 -0.53 4.12 16.80
N GLY A 36 0.48 4.59 17.54
CA GLY A 36 0.72 4.19 18.93
C GLY A 36 1.48 2.88 19.10
N THR A 37 1.76 2.14 18.02
CA THR A 37 2.57 0.91 18.10
C THR A 37 4.07 1.24 18.08
N TYR A 38 4.83 0.58 18.94
CA TYR A 38 6.30 0.64 18.92
C TYR A 38 6.85 -0.15 17.73
N ALA A 39 7.76 0.47 16.98
CA ALA A 39 8.44 -0.16 15.87
C ALA A 39 9.81 -0.65 16.34
N ASN A 40 10.03 -1.96 16.35
CA ASN A 40 11.35 -2.52 16.63
C ASN A 40 12.32 -2.14 15.52
N LYS A 41 13.51 -1.70 15.88
CA LYS A 41 14.57 -1.40 14.91
C LYS A 41 15.02 -2.71 14.26
N ILE A 42 14.80 -2.82 12.95
CA ILE A 42 15.26 -3.94 12.15
C ILE A 42 16.57 -3.50 11.49
N ASN A 43 17.66 -4.23 11.76
CA ASN A 43 18.96 -3.92 11.19
C ASN A 43 19.08 -4.37 9.73
N TYR A 44 18.43 -5.47 9.36
CA TYR A 44 18.38 -5.96 7.98
C TYR A 44 17.16 -6.90 7.76
N PRO A 45 16.46 -6.84 6.61
CA PRO A 45 16.61 -5.86 5.53
C PRO A 45 16.25 -4.43 5.98
N PRO A 46 16.62 -3.38 5.22
CA PRO A 46 16.29 -2.01 5.59
C PRO A 46 14.77 -1.80 5.52
N VAL A 47 14.16 -1.49 6.66
CA VAL A 47 12.70 -1.37 6.80
C VAL A 47 12.31 0.08 7.09
N LYS A 48 11.26 0.55 6.42
CA LYS A 48 10.67 1.87 6.65
C LYS A 48 9.24 1.71 7.15
N PHE A 49 9.00 2.17 8.37
CA PHE A 49 7.68 2.09 9.00
C PHE A 49 6.81 3.28 8.65
N TYR A 50 5.55 3.00 8.32
CA TYR A 50 4.50 3.99 8.07
C TYR A 50 3.38 3.80 9.08
N ARG A 51 2.92 4.90 9.68
CA ARG A 51 1.90 4.86 10.74
C ARG A 51 0.52 5.19 10.18
N PHE A 52 -0.40 4.26 10.33
CA PHE A 52 -1.77 4.37 9.85
C PHE A 52 -2.74 4.55 11.02
N ALA A 53 -3.81 5.32 10.80
CA ALA A 53 -4.93 5.35 11.73
C ALA A 53 -5.61 3.97 11.73
N SER A 54 -6.14 3.51 12.87
CA SER A 54 -6.60 2.12 13.03
C SER A 54 -7.57 1.68 11.92
N LYS A 55 -8.59 2.48 11.61
CA LYS A 55 -9.54 2.19 10.53
C LYS A 55 -8.88 1.97 9.15
N ALA A 56 -7.89 2.79 8.81
CA ALA A 56 -7.15 2.66 7.55
C ALA A 56 -6.09 1.55 7.60
N TRP A 57 -5.62 1.18 8.79
CA TRP A 57 -4.65 0.10 8.96
C TRP A 57 -5.30 -1.27 8.81
N GLU A 58 -6.52 -1.46 9.34
CA GLU A 58 -7.24 -2.74 9.33
C GLU A 58 -7.83 -3.07 7.96
N ALA A 59 -8.12 -2.06 7.14
CA ALA A 59 -8.77 -2.22 5.85
C ALA A 59 -7.83 -2.84 4.80
N GLY A 60 -8.35 -3.79 4.01
CA GLY A 60 -7.68 -4.33 2.82
C GLY A 60 -6.45 -5.17 3.12
N ILE A 61 -6.32 -5.76 4.32
CA ILE A 61 -5.21 -6.68 4.62
C ILE A 61 -5.49 -8.04 3.96
N GLU A 62 -4.57 -8.50 3.14
CA GLU A 62 -4.53 -9.84 2.58
C GLU A 62 -3.40 -10.65 3.22
N LYS A 63 -3.58 -11.97 3.31
CA LYS A 63 -2.56 -12.90 3.79
C LYS A 63 -2.05 -13.71 2.61
N HIS A 64 -0.74 -13.69 2.42
CA HIS A 64 -0.04 -14.37 1.34
C HIS A 64 0.98 -15.32 1.94
N GLU A 65 1.11 -16.50 1.37
CA GLU A 65 2.11 -17.49 1.78
C GLU A 65 3.32 -17.41 0.85
N ILE A 66 4.49 -17.13 1.40
CA ILE A 66 5.74 -17.04 0.66
C ILE A 66 6.76 -17.93 1.36
N GLU A 67 7.22 -18.98 0.68
CA GLU A 67 8.28 -19.87 1.18
C GLU A 67 8.03 -20.32 2.63
N GLU A 68 6.80 -20.76 2.93
CA GLU A 68 6.29 -21.21 4.24
C GLU A 68 6.02 -20.10 5.29
N TYR A 69 6.20 -18.83 4.94
CA TYR A 69 5.90 -17.69 5.80
C TYR A 69 4.61 -16.99 5.40
N GLN A 70 3.72 -16.78 6.39
CA GLN A 70 2.53 -15.96 6.23
C GLN A 70 2.88 -14.47 6.31
N VAL A 71 2.77 -13.77 5.18
CA VAL A 71 3.03 -12.34 5.06
C VAL A 71 1.70 -11.60 4.88
N LYS A 72 1.53 -10.50 5.62
CA LYS A 72 0.39 -9.61 5.44
C LYS A 72 0.77 -8.53 4.43
N VAL A 73 -0.02 -8.38 3.37
CA VAL A 73 0.16 -7.35 2.34
C VAL A 73 -1.16 -6.64 2.16
N TYR A 74 -1.16 -5.33 1.92
CA TYR A 74 -2.39 -4.66 1.52
C TYR A 74 -2.82 -5.08 0.12
N SER A 75 -4.13 -5.20 -0.11
CA SER A 75 -4.70 -5.40 -1.43
C SER A 75 -4.24 -4.30 -2.39
N LEU A 76 -4.26 -4.59 -3.69
CA LEU A 76 -3.82 -3.61 -4.67
C LEU A 76 -4.68 -2.33 -4.61
N ALA A 77 -6.01 -2.45 -4.54
CA ALA A 77 -6.92 -1.31 -4.42
C ALA A 77 -6.63 -0.45 -3.17
N LYS A 78 -6.37 -1.09 -2.02
CA LYS A 78 -5.97 -0.40 -0.79
C LYS A 78 -4.61 0.29 -0.95
N THR A 79 -3.65 -0.38 -1.56
CA THR A 79 -2.31 0.13 -1.80
C THR A 79 -2.35 1.39 -2.66
N ILE A 80 -3.18 1.43 -3.70
CA ILE A 80 -3.39 2.64 -4.51
C ILE A 80 -3.88 3.81 -3.65
N ALA A 81 -4.92 3.61 -2.84
CA ALA A 81 -5.42 4.64 -1.94
C ALA A 81 -4.32 5.15 -0.97
N ASP A 82 -3.50 4.24 -0.44
CA ASP A 82 -2.38 4.58 0.42
C ASP A 82 -1.30 5.38 -0.31
N CYS A 83 -1.00 5.04 -1.56
CA CYS A 83 -0.06 5.78 -2.38
C CYS A 83 -0.48 7.24 -2.54
N PHE A 84 -1.76 7.53 -2.80
CA PHE A 84 -2.27 8.91 -2.81
C PHE A 84 -2.22 9.57 -1.44
N LYS A 85 -2.44 8.80 -0.36
CA LYS A 85 -2.32 9.32 1.01
C LYS A 85 -0.89 9.74 1.34
N PHE A 86 0.08 8.96 0.90
CA PHE A 86 1.51 9.15 1.16
C PHE A 86 2.27 9.73 -0.05
N ARG A 87 1.58 10.34 -1.02
CA ARG A 87 2.16 10.96 -2.23
C ARG A 87 3.33 11.92 -1.94
N ASN A 88 3.30 12.62 -0.80
CA ASN A 88 4.38 13.51 -0.38
C ASN A 88 5.67 12.76 0.05
N LYS A 89 5.60 11.44 0.20
CA LYS A 89 6.71 10.56 0.60
C LYS A 89 7.20 9.66 -0.53
N ILE A 90 6.29 9.22 -1.41
CA ILE A 90 6.60 8.31 -2.52
C ILE A 90 6.60 8.99 -3.89
N GLY A 91 6.10 10.22 -3.99
CA GLY A 91 5.90 10.91 -5.26
C GLY A 91 4.47 10.79 -5.78
N MET A 92 3.98 11.85 -6.43
CA MET A 92 2.64 11.83 -7.04
C MET A 92 2.64 10.98 -8.33
N ASP A 93 3.73 11.01 -9.10
CA ASP A 93 3.79 10.31 -10.37
C ASP A 93 3.75 8.79 -10.18
N VAL A 94 4.44 8.27 -9.16
CA VAL A 94 4.34 6.87 -8.72
C VAL A 94 2.90 6.48 -8.38
N ALA A 95 2.16 7.32 -7.67
CA ALA A 95 0.77 7.04 -7.32
C ALA A 95 -0.15 7.02 -8.56
N ARG A 96 0.08 7.91 -9.53
CA ARG A 96 -0.68 7.95 -10.79
C ARG A 96 -0.36 6.78 -11.72
N GLU A 97 0.91 6.45 -11.86
CA GLU A 97 1.35 5.29 -12.63
C GLU A 97 0.77 4.00 -12.05
N ALA A 98 0.86 3.83 -10.72
CA ALA A 98 0.27 2.69 -10.04
C ALA A 98 -1.25 2.61 -10.23
N LEU A 99 -1.97 3.74 -10.16
CA LEU A 99 -3.41 3.79 -10.43
C LEU A 99 -3.73 3.32 -11.85
N LYS A 100 -2.95 3.81 -12.83
CA LYS A 100 -3.09 3.42 -14.23
C LYS A 100 -2.91 1.92 -14.39
N ILE A 101 -1.77 1.37 -13.94
CA ILE A 101 -1.46 -0.06 -14.03
C ILE A 101 -2.55 -0.90 -13.34
N ALA A 102 -3.01 -0.47 -12.16
CA ALA A 102 -4.04 -1.20 -11.42
C ALA A 102 -5.34 -1.36 -12.23
N ILE A 103 -5.75 -0.33 -12.97
CA ILE A 103 -6.99 -0.36 -13.77
C ILE A 103 -6.76 -1.07 -15.11
N THR A 104 -5.71 -0.69 -15.84
CA THR A 104 -5.53 -1.12 -17.23
C THR A 104 -4.93 -2.51 -17.36
N GLU A 105 -4.04 -2.89 -16.45
CA GLU A 105 -3.28 -4.15 -16.54
C GLU A 105 -3.74 -5.17 -15.49
N LYS A 106 -4.03 -4.72 -14.26
CA LYS A 106 -4.45 -5.60 -13.15
C LYS A 106 -5.98 -5.69 -13.00
N ALA A 107 -6.75 -5.00 -13.86
CA ALA A 107 -8.21 -5.04 -13.93
C ALA A 107 -8.94 -4.75 -12.59
N VAL A 108 -8.31 -3.98 -11.70
CA VAL A 108 -8.92 -3.55 -10.43
C VAL A 108 -10.10 -2.64 -10.75
N GLN A 109 -11.25 -2.95 -10.17
CA GLN A 109 -12.47 -2.18 -10.39
C GLN A 109 -12.34 -0.79 -9.75
N PRO A 110 -12.65 0.31 -10.48
CA PRO A 110 -12.60 1.67 -9.91
C PRO A 110 -13.41 1.83 -8.62
N LYS A 111 -14.53 1.11 -8.50
CA LYS A 111 -15.36 1.06 -7.28
C LYS A 111 -14.59 0.55 -6.06
N GLU A 112 -13.73 -0.46 -6.23
CA GLU A 112 -12.94 -1.02 -5.14
C GLU A 112 -11.87 -0.02 -4.66
N ILE A 113 -11.22 0.68 -5.61
CA ILE A 113 -10.27 1.75 -5.29
C ILE A 113 -10.97 2.87 -4.52
N MET A 114 -12.15 3.28 -4.96
CA MET A 114 -12.93 4.33 -4.29
C MET A 114 -13.36 3.95 -2.88
N GLN A 115 -13.73 2.68 -2.63
CA GLN A 115 -14.04 2.19 -1.28
C GLN A 115 -12.86 2.44 -0.31
N TYR A 116 -11.63 2.11 -0.73
CA TYR A 116 -10.47 2.37 0.11
C TYR A 116 -10.05 3.84 0.13
N ALA A 117 -10.33 4.60 -0.94
CA ALA A 117 -10.08 6.03 -1.01
C ALA A 117 -10.86 6.79 0.07
N GLU A 118 -12.13 6.45 0.29
CA GLU A 118 -12.98 7.01 1.34
C GLU A 118 -12.43 6.67 2.74
N ILE A 119 -12.10 5.39 2.97
CA ILE A 119 -11.51 4.93 4.24
C ILE A 119 -10.20 5.68 4.55
N CYS A 120 -9.39 5.92 3.53
CA CYS A 120 -8.10 6.62 3.63
C CYS A 120 -8.23 8.15 3.56
N ARG A 121 -9.44 8.68 3.29
CA ARG A 121 -9.76 10.11 3.11
C ARG A 121 -8.92 10.76 2.00
N VAL A 122 -8.94 10.14 0.83
CA VAL A 122 -8.27 10.58 -0.42
C VAL A 122 -9.19 10.48 -1.64
N ASP A 123 -10.46 10.17 -1.42
CA ASP A 123 -11.54 10.12 -2.41
C ASP A 123 -11.58 11.38 -3.30
N ASN A 124 -11.54 12.58 -2.71
CA ASN A 124 -11.50 13.85 -3.46
C ASN A 124 -10.28 14.02 -4.38
N ILE A 125 -9.20 13.27 -4.14
CA ILE A 125 -7.99 13.31 -4.98
C ILE A 125 -8.08 12.27 -6.09
N ILE A 126 -8.57 11.08 -5.77
CA ILE A 126 -8.60 9.94 -6.70
C ILE A 126 -9.76 10.06 -7.68
N LYS A 127 -10.94 10.48 -7.22
CA LYS A 127 -12.15 10.60 -8.02
C LYS A 127 -11.95 11.39 -9.33
N PRO A 128 -11.42 12.63 -9.34
CA PRO A 128 -11.23 13.36 -10.60
C PRO A 128 -10.22 12.69 -11.54
N ILE A 129 -9.24 11.94 -11.00
CA ILE A 129 -8.27 11.23 -11.82
C ILE A 129 -8.92 10.01 -12.48
N LEU A 130 -9.74 9.26 -11.74
CA LEU A 130 -10.53 8.15 -12.28
C LEU A 130 -11.52 8.61 -13.35
N GLU A 131 -12.23 9.72 -13.12
CA GLU A 131 -13.18 10.29 -14.07
C GLU A 131 -12.52 10.73 -15.38
N ALA A 132 -11.24 11.13 -15.34
CA ALA A 132 -10.47 11.47 -16.54
C ALA A 132 -9.93 10.26 -17.31
N MET A 133 -9.98 9.06 -16.72
CA MET A 133 -9.50 7.82 -17.33
C MET A 133 -10.61 6.96 -17.94
N LEU A 134 -11.87 7.21 -17.58
CA LEU A 134 -13.08 6.55 -18.09
C LEU A 134 -13.69 7.37 -19.23
#